data_AF-A0A7W2SPN3-F1
#
_entry.id   AF-A0A7W2SPN3-F1
#
_cell.length_a   1.000
_cell.length_b   1.000
_cell.length_c   1.000
_cell.angle_alpha   90.00
_cell.angle_beta   90.00
_cell.angle_gamma   90.00
#
_symmetry.space_group_name_H-M   'P 1'
#
loop_
_entity.id
_entity.type
_entity.pdbx_description
1 polymer ?
#
loop_
_entity_poly.entity_id
_entity_poly.type
_entity_poly.pdbx_seq_one_letter_code
_entity_poly.pdbx_strand_id
1 'polypeptide(L)'
;MSFKSLLSSFLIPIFLASCTFIPAIATKQPYYNNCDMLTKKLTLESTQLEDLDECNDKTLGECLVIIGIIGSASYIISGSIVLVGNTLHWSEHNLSC
;
A
#
# COMPACT_ATOMS: atom_id res chain seq x y z
N MET A 1 -1.82 -25.85 26.34
CA MET A 1 -1.48 -24.48 25.88
C MET A 1 -2.78 -23.75 25.58
N SER A 2 -2.95 -22.53 26.13
CA SER A 2 -4.19 -21.77 26.01
C SER A 2 -4.44 -21.33 24.55
N PHE A 3 -5.65 -21.56 24.04
CA PHE A 3 -6.09 -21.17 22.69
C PHE A 3 -5.78 -19.70 22.36
N LYS A 4 -5.82 -18.82 23.37
CA LYS A 4 -5.45 -17.40 23.27
C LYS A 4 -3.98 -17.18 22.90
N SER A 5 -3.08 -18.02 23.42
CA SER A 5 -1.64 -17.95 23.16
C SER A 5 -1.30 -18.40 21.74
N LEU A 6 -2.07 -19.34 21.18
CA LEU A 6 -1.91 -19.78 19.79
C LEU A 6 -2.45 -18.73 18.81
N LEU A 7 -3.59 -18.10 19.14
CA LEU A 7 -4.19 -17.03 18.32
C LEU A 7 -3.26 -15.80 18.20
N SER A 8 -2.64 -15.39 19.32
CA SER A 8 -1.71 -14.26 19.35
C SER A 8 -0.43 -14.52 18.56
N SER A 9 0.06 -15.77 18.54
CA SER A 9 1.29 -16.12 17.82
C SER A 9 1.08 -16.24 16.31
N PHE A 10 -0.14 -16.52 15.85
CA PHE A 10 -0.49 -16.64 14.43
C PHE A 10 -0.92 -15.31 13.79
N LEU A 11 -1.49 -14.38 14.58
CA LEU A 11 -1.90 -13.06 14.07
C LEU A 11 -0.70 -12.18 13.68
N ILE A 12 0.37 -12.22 14.46
CA ILE A 12 1.57 -11.39 14.24
C ILE A 12 2.18 -11.62 12.84
N PRO A 13 2.49 -12.85 12.38
CA PRO A 13 3.07 -13.05 11.06
C PRO A 13 2.15 -12.69 9.89
N ILE A 14 0.82 -12.77 10.07
CA ILE A 14 -0.17 -12.39 9.02
C ILE A 14 -0.12 -10.88 8.75
N PHE A 15 0.10 -10.06 9.77
CA PHE A 15 0.23 -8.59 9.59
C PHE A 15 1.50 -8.18 8.85
N LEU A 16 2.55 -9.00 8.87
CA LEU A 16 3.83 -8.66 8.23
C LEU A 16 3.91 -9.09 6.75
N ALA A 17 3.03 -9.97 6.26
CA ALA A 17 3.28 -10.72 5.03
C ALA A 17 2.46 -10.33 3.78
N SER A 18 1.54 -9.35 3.86
CA SER A 18 0.60 -9.11 2.76
C SER A 18 0.59 -7.66 2.23
N CYS A 19 1.71 -7.23 1.66
CA CYS A 19 1.84 -5.92 1.02
C CYS A 19 1.52 -6.02 -0.48
N THR A 20 0.24 -5.97 -0.84
CA THR A 20 -0.20 -6.03 -2.26
C THR A 20 -0.15 -4.65 -2.93
N PHE A 21 -0.48 -3.60 -2.19
CA PHE A 21 -0.37 -2.20 -2.59
C PHE A 21 0.63 -1.50 -1.69
N ILE A 22 1.59 -0.80 -2.28
CA ILE A 22 2.71 -0.17 -1.58
C ILE A 22 2.82 1.29 -2.04
N PRO A 23 3.07 2.24 -1.12
CA PRO A 23 3.38 3.61 -1.50
C PRO A 23 4.76 3.66 -2.18
N ALA A 24 4.83 4.30 -3.35
CA ALA A 24 6.04 4.47 -4.14
C ALA A 24 6.22 5.95 -4.52
N ILE A 25 7.44 6.33 -4.92
CA ILE A 25 7.72 7.67 -5.44
C ILE A 25 7.17 7.77 -6.85
N ALA A 26 6.34 8.77 -7.13
CA ALA A 26 5.79 8.96 -8.46
C ALA A 26 6.90 9.22 -9.50
N THR A 27 6.80 8.59 -10.66
CA THR A 27 7.75 8.75 -11.78
C THR A 27 7.81 10.20 -12.27
N LYS A 28 6.68 10.93 -12.20
CA LYS A 28 6.59 12.35 -12.51
C LYS A 28 6.53 13.19 -11.23
N GLN A 29 7.46 14.14 -11.12
CA GLN A 29 7.63 15.04 -9.98
C GLN A 29 7.48 16.51 -10.42
N PRO A 30 6.24 16.98 -10.73
CA PRO A 30 6.03 18.30 -11.32
C PRO A 30 6.38 19.48 -10.41
N TYR A 31 6.29 19.33 -9.08
CA TYR A 31 6.57 20.41 -8.12
C TYR A 31 8.00 20.32 -7.56
N TYR A 32 8.40 19.12 -7.12
CA TYR A 32 9.72 18.86 -6.54
C TYR A 32 10.90 19.22 -7.45
N ASN A 33 10.79 19.04 -8.77
CA ASN A 33 11.91 19.34 -9.69
C ASN A 33 12.08 20.84 -9.96
N ASN A 34 11.09 21.67 -9.63
CA ASN A 34 11.06 23.10 -9.95
C ASN A 34 11.20 24.00 -8.71
N CYS A 35 11.21 23.41 -7.51
CA CYS A 35 11.25 24.09 -6.22
C CYS A 35 12.11 23.29 -5.24
N ASP A 36 12.76 23.96 -4.29
CA ASP A 36 13.52 23.29 -3.24
C ASP A 36 12.55 22.73 -2.19
N MET A 37 12.34 21.41 -2.22
CA MET A 37 11.34 20.70 -1.42
C MET A 37 11.94 19.44 -0.81
N LEU A 38 11.59 19.15 0.43
CA LEU A 38 11.98 17.94 1.15
C LEU A 38 11.08 16.76 0.79
N THR A 39 9.79 17.01 0.57
CA THR A 39 8.81 15.97 0.27
C THR A 39 8.72 15.68 -1.23
N LYS A 40 8.50 14.42 -1.59
CA LYS A 40 8.24 13.99 -2.97
C LYS A 40 6.79 13.58 -3.14
N LYS A 41 6.27 13.73 -4.35
CA LYS A 41 4.96 13.19 -4.72
C LYS A 41 5.00 11.66 -4.65
N LEU A 42 4.03 11.09 -3.95
CA LEU A 42 3.83 9.66 -3.81
C LEU A 42 2.72 9.16 -4.75
N THR A 43 2.82 7.89 -5.13
CA THR A 43 1.82 7.12 -5.86
C THR A 43 1.62 5.77 -5.18
N LEU A 44 0.54 5.07 -5.51
CA LEU A 44 0.35 3.66 -5.17
C LEU A 44 0.89 2.81 -6.30
N GLU A 45 1.72 1.82 -5.96
CA GLU A 45 2.06 0.72 -6.85
C GLU A 45 1.48 -0.59 -6.31
N SER A 46 1.17 -1.49 -7.22
CA SER A 46 0.69 -2.83 -6.90
C SER A 46 1.77 -3.84 -7.28
N THR A 47 2.17 -4.67 -6.33
CA THR A 47 3.11 -5.77 -6.59
C THR A 47 2.44 -6.99 -7.23
N GLN A 48 1.11 -7.03 -7.25
CA GLN A 48 0.32 -8.24 -7.55
C GLN A 48 -0.66 -8.10 -8.73
N LEU A 49 -0.66 -6.98 -9.47
CA LEU A 49 -1.51 -6.89 -10.67
C LEU A 49 -1.00 -7.75 -11.85
N GLU A 50 0.22 -8.26 -11.77
CA GLU A 50 0.73 -9.29 -12.70
C GLU A 50 0.27 -10.71 -12.32
N ASP A 51 -0.35 -10.90 -11.14
CA ASP A 51 -0.70 -12.20 -10.55
C ASP A 51 -2.20 -12.57 -10.71
N LEU A 52 -2.93 -11.92 -11.61
CA LEU A 52 -4.27 -12.42 -11.99
C LEU A 52 -4.20 -13.79 -12.69
N ASP A 53 -3.02 -14.18 -13.18
CA ASP A 53 -2.75 -15.54 -13.67
C ASP A 53 -2.62 -16.55 -12.51
N GLU A 54 -2.33 -16.10 -11.28
CA GLU A 54 -2.26 -16.93 -10.08
C GLU A 54 -3.64 -17.45 -9.63
N CYS A 55 -4.73 -16.84 -10.13
CA CYS A 55 -6.10 -17.31 -9.91
C CYS A 55 -6.56 -18.37 -10.93
N ASN A 56 -5.75 -18.70 -11.96
CA ASN A 56 -6.09 -19.80 -12.88
C ASN A 56 -5.96 -21.18 -12.21
N ASP A 57 -5.05 -21.33 -11.24
CA ASP A 57 -4.82 -22.58 -10.49
C ASP A 57 -5.47 -22.56 -9.08
N LYS A 58 -5.91 -21.36 -8.67
CA LYS A 58 -6.68 -20.97 -7.46
C LYS A 58 -8.09 -21.57 -7.39
N THR A 59 -8.61 -21.99 -6.23
CA THR A 59 -10.07 -22.08 -6.07
C THR A 59 -10.68 -20.66 -6.05
N LEU A 60 -11.89 -20.51 -6.61
CA LEU A 60 -12.57 -19.21 -6.72
C LEU A 60 -12.72 -18.49 -5.36
N GLY A 61 -12.83 -19.26 -4.27
CA GLY A 61 -12.87 -18.73 -2.90
C GLY A 61 -11.55 -18.12 -2.43
N GLU A 62 -10.41 -18.74 -2.74
CA GLU A 62 -9.09 -18.22 -2.35
C GLU A 62 -8.74 -16.94 -3.10
N CYS A 63 -9.06 -16.88 -4.40
CA CYS A 63 -8.88 -15.67 -5.21
C CYS A 63 -9.70 -14.48 -4.66
N LEU A 64 -10.94 -14.73 -4.23
CA LEU A 64 -11.82 -13.72 -3.62
C LEU A 64 -11.26 -13.18 -2.30
N VAL A 65 -10.63 -14.02 -1.48
CA VAL A 65 -10.02 -13.58 -0.21
C VAL A 65 -8.80 -12.70 -0.48
N ILE A 66 -7.93 -13.08 -1.42
CA ILE A 66 -6.73 -12.32 -1.77
C ILE A 66 -7.11 -10.94 -2.34
N ILE A 67 -7.96 -10.90 -3.36
CA ILE A 67 -8.35 -9.64 -4.01
C ILE A 67 -9.25 -8.81 -3.09
N GLY A 68 -10.26 -9.45 -2.49
CA GLY A 68 -11.33 -8.77 -1.78
C GLY A 68 -10.93 -8.26 -0.39
N ILE A 69 -10.22 -9.07 0.40
CA ILE A 69 -9.91 -8.73 1.80
C ILE A 69 -8.50 -8.16 1.88
N ILE A 70 -7.51 -8.90 1.38
CA ILE A 70 -6.10 -8.54 1.55
C ILE A 70 -5.74 -7.33 0.66
N GLY A 71 -6.18 -7.35 -0.60
CA GLY A 71 -5.97 -6.27 -1.55
C GLY A 71 -6.62 -4.95 -1.13
N SER A 72 -7.85 -4.99 -0.62
CA SER A 72 -8.54 -3.78 -0.15
C SER A 72 -7.91 -3.22 1.12
N ALA A 73 -7.52 -4.07 2.07
CA ALA A 73 -6.88 -3.63 3.32
C ALA A 73 -5.55 -2.92 3.04
N SER A 74 -4.68 -3.50 2.22
CA SER A 74 -3.39 -2.89 1.86
C SER A 74 -3.61 -1.59 1.04
N TYR A 75 -4.60 -1.55 0.15
CA TYR A 75 -4.96 -0.34 -0.59
C TYR A 75 -5.38 0.81 0.33
N ILE A 76 -6.21 0.53 1.34
CA ILE A 76 -6.66 1.55 2.31
C ILE A 76 -5.47 2.06 3.12
N ILE A 77 -4.66 1.15 3.66
CA ILE A 77 -3.51 1.52 4.51
C ILE A 77 -2.49 2.31 3.69
N SER A 78 -2.01 1.76 2.58
CA SER A 78 -1.03 2.42 1.71
C SER A 78 -1.57 3.68 1.06
N GLY A 79 -2.85 3.70 0.69
CA GLY A 79 -3.51 4.89 0.15
C GLY A 79 -3.62 6.03 1.16
N SER A 80 -3.84 5.73 2.44
CA SER A 80 -3.83 6.75 3.48
C SER A 80 -2.47 7.44 3.61
N ILE A 81 -1.37 6.67 3.49
CA ILE A 81 0.00 7.19 3.51
C ILE A 81 0.24 8.10 2.31
N VAL A 82 -0.15 7.66 1.11
CA VAL A 82 -0.04 8.45 -0.13
C VAL A 82 -0.85 9.75 -0.03
N LEU A 83 -2.07 9.69 0.51
CA LEU A 83 -2.94 10.85 0.68
C LEU A 83 -2.26 11.89 1.59
N VAL A 84 -1.87 11.50 2.81
CA VAL A 84 -1.24 12.40 3.79
C VAL A 84 0.08 12.94 3.25
N GLY A 85 0.93 12.08 2.67
CA GLY A 85 2.21 12.50 2.10
C GLY A 85 2.04 13.52 0.96
N ASN A 86 1.05 13.32 0.08
CA ASN A 86 0.76 14.26 -0.99
C ASN A 86 0.12 15.56 -0.50
N THR A 87 -0.66 15.54 0.58
CA THR A 87 -1.15 16.77 1.23
C THR A 87 0.00 17.58 1.82
N LEU A 88 0.95 16.93 2.50
CA LEU A 88 2.16 17.60 2.98
C LEU A 88 2.99 18.15 1.82
N HIS A 89 3.13 17.38 0.74
CA HIS A 89 3.85 17.81 -0.46
C HIS A 89 3.25 19.05 -1.11
N TRP A 90 1.92 19.09 -1.25
CA TRP A 90 1.24 20.27 -1.76
C TRP A 90 1.38 21.47 -0.82
N SER A 91 1.30 21.25 0.50
CA SER A 91 1.45 22.31 1.49
C SER A 91 2.86 22.91 1.49
N GLU A 92 3.90 22.07 1.40
CA GLU A 92 5.28 22.51 1.24
C GLU A 92 5.45 23.30 -0.06
N HIS A 93 4.87 22.83 -1.16
CA HIS A 93 4.96 23.53 -2.43
C HIS A 93 4.41 24.95 -2.35
N ASN A 94 3.25 25.17 -1.71
CA ASN A 94 2.64 26.51 -1.57
C ASN A 94 3.31 27.43 -0.54
N LEU A 95 4.25 26.92 0.25
CA LEU A 95 4.98 27.70 1.25
C LEU A 95 6.38 28.06 0.76
N SER A 96 7.04 27.11 0.10
CA SER A 96 8.37 27.29 -0.49
C SER A 96 8.31 28.01 -1.83
N CYS A 97 7.19 27.90 -2.52
CA CYS A 97 6.83 28.50 -3.80
C CYS A 97 5.35 28.94 -3.75
#